data_AF-A0AA38C6H1-F1
#
_entry.id   AF-A0AA38C6H1-F1
#
_cell.length_a   1.000
_cell.length_b   1.000
_cell.length_c   1.000
_cell.angle_alpha   90.00
_cell.angle_beta   90.00
_cell.angle_gamma   90.00
#
_symmetry.space_group_name_H-M   'P 1'
#
loop_
_entity.id
_entity.type
_entity.pdbx_description
1 polymer ?
#
loop_
_entity_poly.entity_id
_entity_poly.type
_entity_poly.pdbx_seq_one_letter_code
_entity_poly.pdbx_strand_id
1 'polypeptide(L)'
;KLRKMHPTITLLVKEELEKLLVVDFIKPIDYSEWISNIVPVQKKPVGIRIYTDFHDINKACPKDDFPLPNIDMIVDSTTGYEMLSLMDGFL
;
A
#
# COMPACT_ATOMS: atom_id res chain seq x y z
N LYS A 1 7.33 15.56 -11.76
CA LYS A 1 6.19 16.40 -12.23
C LYS A 1 4.89 15.70 -11.84
N LEU A 2 3.99 16.39 -11.13
CA LEU A 2 2.71 15.81 -10.71
C LEU A 2 1.81 15.49 -11.90
N ARG A 3 1.15 14.32 -11.88
CA ARG A 3 0.18 13.96 -12.92
C ARG A 3 -1.08 14.82 -12.79
N LYS A 4 -1.60 15.29 -13.93
CA LYS A 4 -2.91 15.94 -13.98
C LYS A 4 -3.99 14.88 -13.82
N MET A 5 -4.97 15.15 -12.97
CA MET A 5 -6.12 14.30 -12.73
C MET A 5 -7.41 14.97 -13.20
N HIS A 6 -8.40 14.17 -13.61
CA HIS A 6 -9.73 14.68 -13.93
C HIS A 6 -10.37 15.28 -12.67
N PRO A 7 -11.10 16.42 -12.74
CA PRO A 7 -11.66 17.10 -11.58
C PRO A 7 -12.48 16.19 -10.65
N THR A 8 -13.31 15.31 -11.22
CA THR A 8 -14.10 14.32 -10.45
C THR A 8 -13.23 13.39 -9.61
N ILE A 9 -12.09 12.95 -10.15
CA ILE A 9 -11.16 12.08 -9.42
C ILE A 9 -10.41 12.87 -8.35
N THR A 10 -10.05 14.13 -8.65
CA THR A 10 -9.39 15.02 -7.68
C THR A 10 -10.25 15.24 -6.44
N LEU A 11 -11.57 15.37 -6.58
CA LEU A 11 -12.48 15.49 -5.43
C LEU A 11 -12.47 14.24 -4.55
N LEU A 12 -12.60 13.05 -5.16
CA LEU A 12 -12.56 11.78 -4.44
C LEU A 12 -11.20 11.55 -3.75
N VAL A 13 -10.10 11.94 -4.39
CA VAL A 13 -8.76 11.86 -3.80
C VAL A 13 -8.65 12.74 -2.56
N LYS A 14 -9.21 13.96 -2.59
CA LYS A 14 -9.21 14.84 -1.42
C LYS A 14 -9.97 14.23 -0.24
N GLU A 15 -11.17 13.70 -0.50
CA GLU A 15 -11.98 13.04 0.55
C GLU A 15 -11.24 11.85 1.19
N GLU A 16 -10.56 11.02 0.40
CA GLU A 16 -9.78 9.90 0.93
C GLU A 16 -8.52 10.37 1.69
N LEU A 17 -7.83 11.41 1.22
CA LEU A 17 -6.69 11.98 1.96
C LEU A 17 -7.12 12.59 3.29
N GLU A 18 -8.29 13.24 3.35
CA GLU A 18 -8.85 13.76 4.60
C GLU A 18 -9.13 12.63 5.60
N LYS A 19 -9.69 11.50 5.14
CA LYS A 19 -9.89 10.33 6.00
C LYS A 19 -8.57 9.82 6.57
N LEU A 20 -7.52 9.73 5.74
CA LEU A 20 -6.19 9.29 6.15
C LEU A 20 -5.52 10.26 7.13
N LEU A 21 -5.75 11.57 6.98
CA LEU A 21 -5.29 12.59 7.92
C LEU A 21 -6.00 12.48 9.28
N VAL A 22 -7.32 12.25 9.29
CA VAL A 22 -8.11 12.13 10.53
C VAL A 22 -7.69 10.95 11.39
N VAL A 23 -7.22 9.86 10.78
CA VAL A 23 -6.71 8.68 11.48
C VAL A 23 -5.20 8.73 11.74
N ASP A 24 -4.56 9.88 11.50
CA ASP A 24 -3.11 10.10 11.65
C ASP A 24 -2.22 9.14 10.83
N PHE A 25 -2.76 8.53 9.77
CA PHE A 25 -2.00 7.64 8.89
C PHE A 25 -1.01 8.42 8.01
N ILE A 26 -1.37 9.65 7.64
CA ILE A 26 -0.49 10.58 6.92
C ILE A 26 -0.42 11.92 7.66
N LYS A 27 0.61 12.71 7.36
CA LYS A 27 0.78 14.07 7.89
C LYS A 27 1.32 15.02 6.82
N PRO A 28 0.97 16.31 6.86
CA PRO A 28 1.60 17.30 6.00
C PRO A 28 3.09 17.41 6.31
N ILE A 29 3.90 17.56 5.26
CA ILE A 29 5.33 17.81 5.36
C ILE A 29 5.69 18.97 4.44
N ASP A 30 6.41 19.94 4.98
CA ASP A 30 6.94 21.05 4.21
C ASP A 30 8.31 20.65 3.64
N TYR A 31 8.55 20.98 2.36
CA TYR A 31 9.86 20.89 1.70
C TYR A 31 10.50 19.48 1.64
N SER A 32 9.75 18.47 1.15
CA SER A 32 10.35 17.16 0.86
C SER A 32 11.19 17.18 -0.42
N GLU A 33 12.41 16.63 -0.36
CA GLU A 33 13.24 16.33 -1.54
C GLU A 33 12.68 15.16 -2.35
N TRP A 34 11.93 14.26 -1.70
CA TRP A 34 11.35 13.07 -2.30
C TRP A 34 9.84 13.24 -2.51
N ILE A 35 9.41 13.22 -3.78
CA ILE A 35 8.00 13.40 -4.14
C ILE A 35 7.60 12.33 -5.15
N SER A 36 6.63 11.50 -4.76
CA SER A 36 5.99 10.50 -5.62
C SER A 36 4.62 10.95 -6.09
N ASN A 37 4.21 10.44 -7.25
CA ASN A 37 2.87 10.68 -7.77
C ASN A 37 1.82 9.86 -7.03
N ILE A 38 0.64 10.43 -6.84
CA ILE A 38 -0.55 9.70 -6.41
C ILE A 38 -1.20 9.04 -7.63
N VAL A 39 -1.62 7.79 -7.48
CA VAL A 39 -2.30 6.97 -8.48
C VAL A 39 -3.65 6.53 -7.93
N PRO A 40 -4.74 7.23 -8.28
CA PRO A 40 -6.08 6.80 -7.91
C PRO A 40 -6.52 5.61 -8.76
N VAL A 41 -6.98 4.54 -8.12
CA VAL A 41 -7.48 3.34 -8.79
C VAL A 41 -8.92 3.11 -8.38
N GLN A 42 -9.81 2.89 -9.36
CA GLN A 42 -11.23 2.64 -9.08
C GLN A 42 -11.43 1.30 -8.38
N LYS A 43 -12.17 1.31 -7.27
CA LYS A 43 -12.61 0.10 -6.56
C LYS A 43 -14.10 -0.09 -6.83
N LYS A 44 -14.47 -1.20 -7.47
CA LYS A 44 -15.88 -1.58 -7.66
C LYS A 44 -16.47 -2.08 -6.33
N PRO A 45 -17.77 -1.86 -6.02
CA PRO A 45 -18.80 -1.21 -6.85
C PRO A 45 -18.78 0.34 -6.81
N VAL A 46 -18.33 0.97 -5.72
CA VAL A 46 -18.15 2.42 -5.60
C VAL A 46 -16.93 2.69 -4.71
N GLY A 47 -16.02 3.55 -5.18
CA GLY A 47 -14.88 4.03 -4.40
C GLY A 47 -13.59 4.14 -5.21
N ILE A 48 -12.58 4.73 -4.59
CA ILE A 48 -11.21 4.74 -5.09
C ILE A 48 -10.26 4.18 -4.02
N ARG A 49 -9.13 3.66 -4.46
CA ARG A 49 -7.95 3.44 -3.61
C ARG A 49 -6.87 4.41 -4.06
N ILE A 50 -6.24 5.06 -3.09
CA ILE A 50 -5.09 5.92 -3.32
C ILE A 50 -3.84 5.03 -3.23
N TYR A 51 -3.07 4.97 -4.32
CA TYR A 51 -1.73 4.38 -4.33
C TYR A 51 -0.67 5.46 -4.49
N THR A 52 0.51 5.23 -3.95
CA THR A 52 1.70 6.05 -4.17
C THR A 52 2.63 5.32 -5.12
N ASP A 53 3.10 6.03 -6.15
CA ASP A 53 4.07 5.49 -7.10
C ASP A 53 5.46 5.44 -6.48
N PHE A 54 5.80 4.30 -5.87
CA PHE A 54 7.06 4.07 -5.18
C PHE A 54 8.21 3.63 -6.11
N HIS A 55 8.05 3.68 -7.43
CA HIS A 55 9.05 3.12 -8.35
C HIS A 55 10.46 3.69 -8.18
N ASP A 56 10.58 5.02 -8.06
CA ASP A 56 11.88 5.68 -7.88
C ASP A 56 12.46 5.44 -6.48
N ILE A 57 11.60 5.38 -5.46
CA ILE A 57 11.99 5.08 -4.07
C ILE A 57 12.49 3.63 -3.96
N ASN A 58 11.77 2.69 -4.55
CA ASN A 58 12.13 1.27 -4.56
C ASN A 58 13.47 1.00 -5.26
N LYS A 59 13.87 1.84 -6.22
CA LYS A 59 15.20 1.77 -6.85
C LYS A 59 16.30 2.39 -5.99
N ALA A 60 15.99 3.42 -5.21
CA ALA A 60 16.94 4.09 -4.35
C ALA A 60 17.20 3.30 -3.06
N CYS A 61 16.22 2.54 -2.59
CA CYS A 61 16.37 1.68 -1.41
C CYS A 61 17.09 0.37 -1.77
N PRO A 62 18.08 -0.08 -0.97
CA PRO A 62 18.62 -1.42 -1.10
C PRO A 62 17.52 -2.44 -0.79
N LYS A 63 17.48 -3.53 -1.55
CA LYS A 63 16.51 -4.61 -1.33
C LYS A 63 16.90 -5.37 -0.06
N ASP A 64 15.99 -5.40 0.92
CA ASP A 64 16.13 -6.29 2.06
C ASP A 64 15.69 -7.69 1.64
N ASP A 65 16.63 -8.62 1.59
CA ASP A 65 16.36 -10.00 1.25
C ASP A 65 16.03 -10.76 2.53
N PHE A 66 14.77 -10.68 2.98
CA PHE A 66 14.26 -11.56 4.03
C PHE A 66 13.94 -12.94 3.42
N PRO A 67 14.72 -14.00 3.72
CA PRO A 67 14.49 -15.31 3.12
C PRO A 67 13.20 -15.90 3.68
N LEU A 68 12.16 -15.93 2.86
CA LEU A 68 10.93 -16.63 3.21
C LEU A 68 11.17 -18.15 3.19
N PRO A 69 10.61 -18.90 4.14
CA PRO A 69 10.69 -20.35 4.13
C PRO A 69 10.10 -20.90 2.82
N ASN A 70 10.73 -21.95 2.28
CA ASN A 70 10.18 -22.66 1.13
C ASN A 70 8.78 -23.19 1.47
N ILE A 71 7.86 -23.13 0.50
CA ILE A 71 6.49 -23.61 0.68
C ILE A 71 6.41 -25.05 1.18
N ASP A 72 7.30 -25.93 0.72
CA ASP A 72 7.37 -27.33 1.14
C ASP A 72 7.70 -27.43 2.64
N MET A 73 8.60 -26.58 3.13
CA MET A 73 8.93 -26.53 4.57
C MET A 73 7.74 -26.08 5.42
N ILE A 74 6.94 -25.13 4.91
CA ILE A 74 5.70 -24.70 5.59
C ILE A 74 4.70 -25.86 5.62
N VAL A 75 4.49 -26.54 4.49
CA VAL A 75 3.56 -27.68 4.38
C VAL A 75 3.98 -28.82 5.30
N ASP A 76 5.25 -29.21 5.28
CA ASP A 76 5.81 -30.25 6.14
C ASP A 76 5.66 -29.87 7.62
N SER A 77 5.91 -28.61 7.97
CA SER A 77 5.73 -28.14 9.35
C SER A 77 4.29 -28.19 9.84
N THR A 78 3.32 -28.16 8.92
CA THR A 78 1.88 -28.28 9.23
C THR A 78 1.35 -29.71 9.15
N THR A 79 2.18 -30.68 8.79
CA THR A 79 1.78 -32.09 8.67
C THR A 79 1.53 -32.69 10.06
N GLY A 80 0.37 -33.33 10.24
CA GLY A 80 -0.02 -33.97 11.50
C GLY A 80 -0.86 -33.09 12.44
N TYR A 81 -1.14 -31.84 12.08
CA TYR A 81 -2.12 -31.01 12.78
C TYR A 81 -3.53 -31.28 12.24
N GLU A 82 -4.49 -31.44 13.15
CA GLU A 82 -5.91 -31.71 12.80
C GLU A 82 -6.67 -30.46 12.34
N MET A 83 -6.12 -29.27 12.60
CA MET A 83 -6.75 -27.99 12.28
C MET A 83 -5.70 -26.94 11.89
N LEU A 84 -6.01 -26.15 10.87
CA LEU A 84 -5.26 -24.97 10.46
C LEU A 84 -6.18 -23.75 10.48
N SER A 85 -5.70 -22.64 11.03
CA SER A 85 -6.38 -21.35 11.00
C SER A 85 -5.54 -20.33 10.23
N LEU A 86 -6.09 -19.80 9.13
CA LEU A 86 -5.48 -18.71 8.38
C LEU A 86 -5.99 -17.37 8.93
N MET A 87 -5.08 -16.51 9.36
CA MET A 87 -5.41 -15.15 9.79
C MET A 87 -4.85 -14.16 8.79
N ASP A 88 -5.67 -13.20 8.38
CA ASP A 88 -5.22 -12.06 7.59
C ASP A 88 -4.72 -10.98 8.57
N GLY A 89 -3.40 -10.84 8.66
CA GLY A 89 -2.75 -9.88 9.52
C GLY A 89 -2.44 -8.58 8.77
N PHE A 90 -2.82 -7.45 9.33
CA PHE A 90 -2.28 -6.15 8.94
C PHE A 90 -0.90 -5.99 9.62
N LEU A 91 0.17 -6.07 8.84
CA LEU A 91 1.49 -5.53 9.23
C LEU A 91 1.51 -4.01 9.01
#